data_AF-X1JDG6-F1
#
_entry.id   AF-X1JDG6-F1
#
_cell.length_a   1.000
_cell.length_b   1.000
_cell.length_c   1.000
_cell.angle_alpha   90.00
_cell.angle_beta   90.00
_cell.angle_gamma   90.00
#
_symmetry.space_group_name_H-M   'P 1'
#
loop_
_entity.id
_entity.type
_entity.pdbx_description
1 polymer ?
#
loop_
_entity_poly.entity_id
_entity_poly.type
_entity_poly.pdbx_seq_one_letter_code
_entity_poly.pdbx_strand_id
1 'polypeptide(L)' 'MDKLKWEPAETCEAEYKADLEDSHFREERAIKFYTGAAIAAKSPRVKEIFEAFVEVETDHLKLSEVRLK' A
#
# COMPACT_ATOMS: atom_id res chain seq x y z
N MET A 1 -0.03 38.46 14.35
CA MET A 1 -0.59 37.34 13.55
C MET A 1 -0.27 36.08 14.35
N ASP A 2 -1.04 35.80 15.42
CA ASP A 2 -0.54 34.95 16.52
C ASP A 2 -1.57 33.96 17.04
N LYS A 3 -2.28 33.23 16.17
CA LYS A 3 -3.23 32.20 16.65
C LYS A 3 -3.35 30.97 15.74
N LEU A 4 -2.26 30.48 15.15
CA LEU A 4 -2.23 29.08 14.72
C LEU A 4 -1.67 28.24 15.86
N LYS A 5 -2.55 27.66 16.68
CA LYS A 5 -2.15 26.64 17.65
C LYS A 5 -1.90 25.35 16.85
N TRP A 6 -0.63 24.99 16.68
CA TRP A 6 -0.26 23.66 16.19
C TRP A 6 -0.59 22.66 17.29
N GLU A 7 -1.39 21.65 16.96
CA GLU A 7 -1.60 20.53 17.89
C GLU A 7 -0.27 19.83 18.16
N PRO A 8 -0.03 19.30 19.37
CA PRO A 8 1.20 18.57 19.64
C PRO A 8 1.39 17.48 18.60
N ALA A 9 2.65 17.25 18.19
CA ALA A 9 2.98 16.18 17.26
C ALA A 9 2.38 14.87 17.79
N GLU A 10 1.53 14.22 16.99
CA GLU A 10 1.02 12.88 17.32
C GLU A 10 2.22 11.99 17.66
N THR A 11 2.15 11.34 18.82
CA THR A 11 3.10 10.30 19.17
C THR A 11 2.79 9.10 18.28
N CYS A 12 3.78 8.61 17.53
CA CYS A 12 3.63 7.38 16.76
C CYS A 12 3.11 6.25 17.66
N GLU A 13 2.17 5.46 17.14
CA GLU A 13 1.68 4.27 17.83
C GLU A 13 2.85 3.32 18.14
N ALA A 14 2.88 2.82 19.38
CA ALA A 14 4.00 2.00 19.85
C ALA A 14 3.91 0.58 19.27
N GLU A 15 2.71 0.08 18.98
CA GLU A 15 2.46 -1.25 18.40
C GLU A 15 2.24 -1.22 16.88
N TYR A 16 3.02 -0.41 16.16
CA TYR A 16 2.92 -0.27 14.70
C TYR A 16 3.20 -1.57 13.91
N LYS A 17 3.78 -2.59 14.57
CA LYS A 17 4.18 -3.83 13.91
C LYS A 17 2.98 -4.64 13.40
N ALA A 18 1.92 -4.75 14.19
CA ALA A 18 0.72 -5.47 13.79
C ALA A 18 0.05 -4.80 12.57
N ASP A 19 0.03 -3.47 12.56
CA ASP A 19 -0.49 -2.70 11.42
C ASP A 19 0.35 -2.88 10.16
N LEU A 20 1.69 -2.95 10.31
CA LEU A 20 2.58 -3.25 9.19
C LEU A 20 2.41 -4.68 8.67
N GLU A 21 2.22 -5.66 9.54
CA GLU A 21 1.96 -7.05 9.15
C GLU A 21 0.62 -7.17 8.42
N ASP A 22 -0.44 -6.52 8.91
CA ASP A 22 -1.73 -6.49 8.22
C ASP A 22 -1.63 -5.76 6.88
N SER A 23 -0.91 -4.63 6.80
CA SER A 23 -0.67 -3.95 5.51
C SER A 23 0.08 -4.85 4.54
N HIS A 24 1.16 -5.49 4.97
CA HIS A 24 1.94 -6.41 4.15
C HIS A 24 1.06 -7.50 3.55
N PHE A 25 0.21 -8.13 4.37
CA PHE A 25 -0.73 -9.15 3.91
C PHE A 25 -1.77 -8.61 2.91
N ARG A 26 -2.24 -7.37 3.08
CA ARG A 26 -3.14 -6.73 2.12
C ARG A 26 -2.45 -6.48 0.78
N GLU A 27 -1.17 -6.09 0.77
CA GLU A 27 -0.43 -5.86 -0.48
C GLU A 27 -0.26 -7.16 -1.27
N GLU A 28 0.07 -8.28 -0.62
CA GLU A 28 0.15 -9.60 -1.28
C GLU A 28 -1.18 -9.98 -1.97
N ARG A 29 -2.30 -9.74 -1.27
CA ARG A 29 -3.64 -10.01 -1.81
C ARG A 29 -3.98 -9.08 -2.97
N ALA A 30 -3.61 -7.81 -2.88
CA ALA A 30 -3.84 -6.82 -3.92
C ALA A 30 -3.05 -7.16 -5.19
N ILE A 31 -1.77 -7.50 -5.06
CA ILE A 31 -0.91 -7.96 -6.17
C ILE A 31 -1.56 -9.16 -6.87
N LYS A 32 -1.98 -10.18 -6.11
CA LYS A 32 -2.64 -11.37 -6.68
C LYS A 32 -3.93 -11.01 -7.42
N PHE A 33 -4.75 -10.15 -6.82
CA PHE A 33 -6.02 -9.73 -7.41
C PHE A 33 -5.81 -8.95 -8.70
N TYR A 34 -4.98 -7.90 -8.67
CA TYR A 34 -4.75 -7.05 -9.84
C TYR A 34 -4.03 -7.78 -10.96
N THR A 35 -3.13 -8.71 -10.64
CA THR A 35 -2.53 -9.61 -11.64
C THR A 35 -3.62 -10.43 -12.36
N GLY A 36 -4.55 -11.03 -11.59
CA GLY A 36 -5.68 -11.77 -12.17
C GLY A 36 -6.61 -10.88 -13.00
N ALA A 37 -6.86 -9.65 -12.53
CA ALA A 37 -7.70 -8.68 -13.21
C ALA A 37 -7.07 -8.21 -14.55
N ALA A 38 -5.74 -7.97 -14.57
CA ALA A 38 -5.00 -7.64 -15.79
C ALA A 38 -5.10 -8.76 -16.83
N ILE A 39 -4.97 -10.03 -16.41
CA ILE A 39 -5.10 -11.20 -17.28
C ILE A 39 -6.53 -11.31 -17.84
N ALA A 40 -7.55 -11.06 -17.02
CA ALA A 40 -8.95 -11.17 -17.42
C ALA A 40 -9.48 -9.96 -18.22
N ALA A 41 -8.76 -8.83 -18.20
CA ALA A 41 -9.20 -7.60 -18.83
C ALA A 41 -9.23 -7.72 -20.37
N LYS A 42 -10.42 -7.48 -20.95
CA LYS A 42 -10.61 -7.46 -22.42
C LYS A 42 -10.21 -6.12 -23.06
N SER A 43 -10.22 -5.04 -22.29
CA SER A 43 -9.82 -3.71 -22.75
C SER A 43 -8.31 -3.53 -22.52
N PRO A 44 -7.52 -3.19 -23.56
CA PRO A 44 -6.09 -2.95 -23.40
C PRO A 44 -5.77 -1.88 -22.36
N ARG A 45 -6.56 -0.79 -22.32
CA ARG A 45 -6.37 0.29 -21.35
C ARG A 45 -6.66 -0.16 -19.92
N VAL A 46 -7.67 -1.01 -19.72
CA VAL A 46 -7.99 -1.53 -18.38
C VAL A 46 -6.91 -2.50 -17.90
N LYS A 47 -6.37 -3.32 -18.80
CA LYS A 47 -5.23 -4.18 -18.50
C LYS A 47 -4.02 -3.36 -18.01
N GLU A 48 -3.66 -2.31 -18.74
CA GLU A 48 -2.55 -1.40 -18.40
C GLU A 48 -2.71 -0.78 -17.00
N ILE A 49 -3.94 -0.38 -16.65
CA ILE A 49 -4.22 0.17 -15.30
C ILE A 49 -3.99 -0.89 -14.22
N PHE A 50 -4.44 -2.13 -14.42
CA PHE A 50 -4.21 -3.19 -13.44
C PHE A 50 -2.74 -3.60 -13.35
N GLU A 51 -2.00 -3.59 -14.47
CA GLU A 51 -0.54 -3.79 -14.46
C GLU A 51 0.16 -2.69 -13.66
N ALA A 52 -0.24 -1.42 -13.83
CA ALA A 52 0.29 -0.32 -13.04
C ALA A 52 -0.03 -0.46 -11.53
N PHE A 53 -1.22 -0.97 -11.18
CA PHE A 53 -1.52 -1.27 -9.77
C PHE A 53 -0.65 -2.39 -9.21
N VAL A 54 -0.38 -3.45 -9.98
CA VAL A 54 0.56 -4.50 -9.56
C VAL A 54 1.94 -3.90 -9.25
N GLU A 55 2.44 -2.97 -10.06
CA GLU A 55 3.72 -2.30 -9.80
C GLU A 55 3.71 -1.50 -8.49
N VAL A 56 2.67 -0.69 -8.26
CA VAL A 56 2.53 0.11 -7.03
C VAL A 56 2.47 -0.78 -5.79
N GLU A 57 1.64 -1.81 -5.78
CA GLU A 57 1.51 -2.68 -4.60
C GLU A 57 2.77 -3.53 -4.37
N THR A 58 3.50 -3.87 -5.43
CA THR A 58 4.81 -4.53 -5.30
C THR A 58 5.82 -3.63 -4.60
N ASP A 59 5.80 -2.32 -4.86
CA ASP A 59 6.66 -1.38 -4.16
C ASP A 59 6.23 -1.15 -2.70
N HIS A 60 4.92 -1.10 -2.42
CA HIS A 60 4.41 -1.09 -1.05
C HIS A 60 4.84 -2.35 -0.27
N LEU A 61 4.75 -3.52 -0.89
CA LEU A 61 5.18 -4.79 -0.30
C LEU A 61 6.65 -4.73 0.11
N LYS A 62 7.55 -4.32 -0.81
CA LYS A 62 8.99 -4.16 -0.49
C LYS A 62 9.23 -3.19 0.67
N LEU A 63 8.50 -2.06 0.72
CA LEU A 63 8.63 -1.10 1.81
C LEU A 63 8.23 -1.71 3.16
N SER A 64 7.16 -2.50 3.19
CA SER A 64 6.73 -3.20 4.41
C SER A 64 7.73 -4.29 4.82
N GLU A 65 8.31 -5.05 3.89
CA GLU A 65 9.36 -6.04 4.17
C GLU A 65 10.60 -5.41 4.81
N VAL A 66 11.03 -4.25 4.31
CA VAL A 66 12.19 -3.53 4.86
C VAL A 66 11.92 -3.07 6.31
N ARG A 67 10.66 -2.74 6.63
CA ARG A 67 10.27 -2.27 7.97
C ARG A 67 9.96 -3.38 8.97
N LEU A 68 9.68 -4.60 8.49
CA LEU A 68 9.41 -5.77 9.32
C LEU A 68 10.67 -6.58 9.68
N LYS A 69 11.83 -6.27 9.04
CA LYS A 69 13.15 -6.80 9.40
C LYS A 69 13.68 -6.16 10.69
#